data_AF-B4F198-F1
#
_entry.id   AF-B4F198-F1
#
_cell.length_a   1.000
_cell.length_b   1.000
_cell.length_c   1.000
_cell.angle_alpha   90.00
_cell.angle_beta   90.00
_cell.angle_gamma   90.00
#
_symmetry.space_group_name_H-M   'P 1'
#
loop_
_entity.id
_entity.type
_entity.pdbx_description
1 polymer ?
#
loop_
_entity_poly.entity_id
_entity_poly.type
_entity_poly.pdbx_seq_one_letter_code
_entity_poly.pdbx_strand_id
1 'polypeptide(L)'
;MTSPRLELQFIRLWQAFEGKETETTLQELAETLHCTRRHVRSLLNKMHQTGWIDWQAEVGRGKKSTLTFHSNAFDIQQSRAERLLEENDIEKLVALMGDKDSLRQMVLSQIEKSFHPSQQRLRIIYYRPFRNLLPGTPLRRSELHLMSQIFNSLLHLKEENGEVEAELAHHWQMISEQHWRFYLRPAIYFHHGRELTIEDISTSLMRMKVCNPLYAHIEKITSPQPYVIDIYLTVPDKQFATLLGSPQAAILPQEWRTLANFSQHPIGTGAYQVMSNDQHKLQIKAFDRYFGLRALLDNIDIWVVPELKDKMVCSTLHLTDDDTHNNSLESRKEEGCYFLLYDSRSTQCQQPEIREWLSSVLTPVNMLAHCAPSYQRHWSPAYGLLLHWHHSKLIPPHTKPASLTKLTITLYKEHHEYSTIAELIKKILSDYDIELSIQVLDYEQWYYGDAKSDIWLATVNFYKPLEFSIFAALYELPLFHQCMGERYEDALALWRQKVLPLEEWCRQLTQNNWLFPLFHHLLELQGQRTIRGVKMNTFGWFDFKSAWFIPDLETPPLK
;
A
#
# COMPACT_ATOMS: atom_id res chain seq x y z
N MET A 1 -3.63 -29.79 -26.69
CA MET A 1 -3.89 -28.88 -25.56
C MET A 1 -5.34 -29.00 -25.13
N THR A 2 -5.58 -29.17 -23.83
CA THR A 2 -6.92 -29.26 -23.24
C THR A 2 -7.58 -27.88 -23.25
N SER A 3 -8.90 -27.83 -23.50
CA SER A 3 -9.63 -26.56 -23.48
C SER A 3 -9.95 -26.17 -22.03
N PRO A 4 -9.80 -24.90 -21.62
CA PRO A 4 -10.16 -24.43 -20.28
C PRO A 4 -11.61 -24.77 -19.88
N ARG A 5 -12.49 -24.84 -20.87
CA ARG A 5 -13.90 -25.19 -20.70
C ARG A 5 -14.11 -26.69 -20.42
N LEU A 6 -13.23 -27.55 -20.94
CA LEU A 6 -13.25 -28.99 -20.65
C LEU A 6 -12.75 -29.26 -19.22
N GLU A 7 -11.67 -28.58 -18.81
CA GLU A 7 -11.10 -28.65 -17.45
C GLU A 7 -12.14 -28.25 -16.40
N LEU A 8 -12.85 -27.14 -16.61
CA LEU A 8 -13.90 -26.67 -15.68
C LEU A 8 -15.06 -27.69 -15.53
N GLN A 9 -15.46 -28.31 -16.64
CA GLN A 9 -16.54 -29.31 -16.61
C GLN A 9 -16.09 -30.60 -15.93
N PHE A 10 -14.81 -30.98 -16.07
CA PHE A 10 -14.25 -32.12 -15.34
C PHE A 10 -14.23 -31.85 -13.83
N ILE A 11 -13.77 -30.67 -13.40
CA ILE A 11 -13.72 -30.29 -11.97
C ILE A 11 -15.13 -30.33 -11.36
N ARG A 12 -16.13 -29.76 -12.04
CA ARG A 12 -17.54 -29.83 -11.58
C ARG A 12 -18.05 -31.26 -11.46
N LEU A 13 -17.71 -32.10 -12.43
CA LEU A 13 -18.07 -33.51 -12.41
C LEU A 13 -17.43 -34.22 -11.21
N TRP A 14 -16.13 -34.04 -11.03
CA TRP A 14 -15.37 -34.66 -9.95
C TRP A 14 -15.85 -34.20 -8.57
N GLN A 15 -16.15 -32.91 -8.39
CA GLN A 15 -16.70 -32.37 -7.14
C GLN A 15 -18.09 -32.94 -6.80
N ALA A 16 -18.95 -33.13 -7.80
CA ALA A 16 -20.30 -33.67 -7.58
C ALA A 16 -20.29 -35.14 -7.14
N PHE A 17 -19.28 -35.91 -7.55
CA PHE A 17 -19.17 -37.34 -7.25
C PHE A 17 -18.00 -37.67 -6.31
N GLU A 18 -17.32 -36.66 -5.76
CA GLU A 18 -16.14 -36.78 -4.88
C GLU A 18 -15.02 -37.68 -5.44
N GLY A 19 -14.88 -37.75 -6.76
CA GLY A 19 -13.90 -38.63 -7.43
C GLY A 19 -14.16 -40.13 -7.27
N LYS A 20 -15.30 -40.55 -6.72
CA LYS A 20 -15.65 -41.96 -6.52
C LYS A 20 -16.21 -42.57 -7.80
N GLU A 21 -15.95 -43.86 -7.99
CA GLU A 21 -16.62 -44.63 -9.03
C GLU A 21 -18.13 -44.64 -8.76
N THR A 22 -18.91 -44.23 -9.75
CA THR A 22 -20.35 -44.02 -9.57
C THR A 22 -21.15 -44.51 -10.77
N GLU A 23 -22.25 -45.19 -10.49
CA GLU A 23 -23.26 -45.52 -11.49
C GLU A 23 -24.24 -44.34 -11.66
N THR A 24 -24.29 -43.76 -12.86
CA THR A 24 -25.10 -42.57 -13.14
C THR A 24 -25.72 -42.62 -14.54
N THR A 25 -26.65 -41.72 -14.85
CA THR A 25 -27.27 -41.61 -16.18
C THR A 25 -26.80 -40.37 -16.92
N LEU A 26 -26.90 -40.38 -18.26
CA LEU A 26 -26.63 -39.20 -19.09
C LEU A 26 -27.55 -38.00 -18.76
N GLN A 27 -28.71 -38.24 -18.13
CA GLN A 27 -29.62 -37.17 -17.71
C GLN A 27 -29.11 -36.48 -16.44
N GLU A 28 -28.71 -37.25 -15.42
CA GLU A 28 -28.11 -36.73 -14.19
C GLU A 28 -26.83 -35.95 -14.50
N LEU A 29 -25.95 -36.50 -15.34
CA LEU A 29 -24.73 -35.81 -15.78
C LEU A 29 -25.02 -34.50 -16.53
N ALA A 30 -26.11 -34.45 -17.32
CA ALA A 30 -26.53 -33.24 -18.02
C ALA A 30 -27.04 -32.16 -17.07
N GLU A 31 -27.73 -32.56 -16.01
CA GLU A 31 -28.20 -31.66 -14.94
C GLU A 31 -27.01 -31.11 -14.13
N THR A 32 -26.07 -31.96 -13.71
CA THR A 32 -24.86 -31.57 -12.96
C THR A 32 -23.96 -30.62 -13.75
N LEU A 33 -23.76 -30.86 -15.05
CA LEU A 33 -22.89 -30.03 -15.90
C LEU A 33 -23.63 -28.83 -16.53
N HIS A 34 -24.93 -28.67 -16.25
CA HIS A 34 -25.82 -27.66 -16.81
C HIS A 34 -25.76 -27.58 -18.35
N CYS A 35 -25.84 -28.72 -19.03
CA CYS A 35 -25.77 -28.78 -20.50
C CYS A 35 -26.68 -29.86 -21.10
N THR A 36 -26.78 -29.93 -22.43
CA THR A 36 -27.66 -30.90 -23.10
C THR A 36 -27.03 -32.31 -23.12
N ARG A 37 -27.85 -33.38 -23.13
CA ARG A 37 -27.37 -34.77 -23.22
C ARG A 37 -26.42 -35.02 -24.40
N ARG A 38 -26.67 -34.36 -25.53
CA ARG A 38 -25.81 -34.45 -26.73
C ARG A 38 -24.43 -33.85 -26.47
N HIS A 39 -24.37 -32.75 -25.72
CA HIS A 39 -23.12 -32.10 -25.36
C HIS A 39 -22.35 -32.89 -24.29
N VAL A 40 -23.04 -33.45 -23.28
CA VAL A 40 -22.43 -34.33 -22.26
C VAL A 40 -21.66 -35.48 -22.90
N ARG A 41 -22.27 -36.19 -23.87
CA ARG A 41 -21.58 -37.26 -24.60
C ARG A 41 -20.29 -36.79 -25.26
N SER A 42 -20.30 -35.59 -25.86
CA SER A 42 -19.10 -35.01 -26.45
C SER A 42 -18.05 -34.64 -25.40
N LEU A 43 -18.46 -34.18 -24.22
CA LEU A 43 -17.56 -33.84 -23.12
C LEU A 43 -16.93 -35.10 -22.53
N LEU A 44 -17.72 -36.12 -22.22
CA LEU A 44 -17.26 -37.41 -21.68
C LEU A 44 -16.27 -38.08 -22.63
N ASN A 45 -16.57 -38.14 -23.93
CA ASN A 45 -15.64 -38.71 -24.91
C ASN A 45 -14.31 -37.94 -24.96
N LYS A 46 -14.35 -36.62 -24.85
CA LYS A 46 -13.13 -35.80 -24.80
C LYS A 46 -12.33 -36.05 -23.53
N MET A 47 -13.00 -36.09 -22.37
CA MET A 47 -12.38 -36.37 -21.07
C MET A 47 -11.77 -37.77 -21.02
N HIS A 48 -12.44 -38.76 -21.62
CA HIS A 48 -11.95 -40.13 -21.76
C HIS A 48 -10.73 -40.22 -22.68
N GLN A 49 -10.75 -39.54 -23.83
CA GLN A 49 -9.59 -39.46 -24.74
C GLN A 49 -8.37 -38.78 -24.09
N THR A 50 -8.58 -37.81 -23.19
CA THR A 50 -7.51 -37.20 -22.40
C THR A 50 -7.06 -38.05 -21.21
N GLY A 51 -7.73 -39.18 -20.92
CA GLY A 51 -7.39 -40.10 -19.84
C GLY A 51 -7.86 -39.66 -18.45
N TRP A 52 -8.78 -38.70 -18.34
CA TRP A 52 -9.26 -38.19 -17.04
C TRP A 52 -10.33 -39.08 -16.41
N ILE A 53 -11.13 -39.76 -17.24
CA ILE A 53 -12.22 -40.64 -16.83
C ILE A 53 -12.26 -41.90 -17.69
N ASP A 54 -12.84 -42.97 -17.15
CA ASP A 54 -13.41 -44.06 -17.94
C ASP A 54 -14.94 -43.98 -17.88
N TRP A 55 -15.58 -44.12 -19.05
CA TRP A 55 -17.02 -44.03 -19.20
C TRP A 55 -17.54 -45.26 -19.93
N GLN A 56 -18.19 -46.15 -19.16
CA GLN A 56 -18.74 -47.40 -19.67
C GLN A 56 -20.25 -47.24 -19.87
N ALA A 57 -20.63 -46.94 -21.11
CA ALA A 57 -22.02 -46.73 -21.48
C ALA A 57 -22.81 -48.06 -21.53
N GLU A 58 -23.87 -48.17 -20.73
CA GLU A 58 -24.83 -49.28 -20.86
C GLU A 58 -25.94 -48.96 -21.86
N VAL A 59 -26.30 -49.95 -22.69
CA VAL A 59 -27.33 -49.81 -23.73
C VAL A 59 -28.71 -50.15 -23.17
N GLY A 60 -29.57 -49.15 -22.99
CA GLY A 60 -30.97 -49.32 -22.59
C GLY A 60 -31.56 -48.05 -21.94
N ARG A 61 -32.87 -47.78 -22.10
CA ARG A 61 -33.53 -46.65 -21.41
C ARG A 61 -33.52 -46.91 -19.90
N GLY A 62 -32.89 -46.01 -19.13
CA GLY A 62 -32.90 -46.05 -17.66
C GLY A 62 -31.82 -46.93 -17.03
N LYS A 63 -30.94 -47.55 -17.82
CA LYS A 63 -29.77 -48.25 -17.28
C LYS A 63 -28.70 -47.26 -16.86
N LYS A 64 -28.12 -47.49 -15.68
CA LYS A 64 -27.01 -46.68 -15.18
C LYS A 64 -25.73 -47.11 -15.88
N SER A 65 -24.92 -46.13 -16.25
CA SER A 65 -23.61 -46.30 -16.86
C SER A 65 -22.56 -46.01 -15.79
N THR A 66 -21.40 -46.66 -15.89
CA THR A 66 -20.34 -46.53 -14.89
C THR A 66 -19.38 -45.41 -15.28
N LEU A 67 -19.14 -44.49 -14.34
CA LEU A 67 -18.16 -43.42 -14.44
C LEU A 67 -17.04 -43.67 -13.43
N THR A 68 -15.81 -43.80 -13.92
CA THR A 68 -14.61 -43.96 -13.09
C THR A 68 -13.68 -42.77 -13.31
N PHE A 69 -13.12 -42.21 -12.24
CA PHE A 69 -12.17 -41.10 -12.32
C PHE A 69 -10.73 -41.62 -12.25
N HIS A 70 -9.88 -41.17 -13.16
CA HIS A 70 -8.45 -41.52 -13.20
C HIS A 70 -7.54 -40.33 -12.91
N SER A 71 -8.03 -39.11 -13.12
CA SER A 71 -7.32 -37.88 -12.74
C SER A 71 -7.99 -37.22 -11.55
N ASN A 72 -7.20 -36.46 -10.80
CA ASN A 72 -7.69 -35.68 -9.68
C ASN A 72 -8.06 -34.26 -10.15
N ALA A 73 -9.20 -33.74 -9.70
CA ALA A 73 -9.57 -32.36 -9.96
C ALA A 73 -8.56 -31.38 -9.38
N PHE A 74 -7.93 -31.70 -8.24
CA PHE A 74 -6.88 -30.88 -7.64
C PHE A 74 -5.68 -30.72 -8.58
N ASP A 75 -5.20 -31.80 -9.21
CA ASP A 75 -4.04 -31.76 -10.13
C ASP A 75 -4.34 -30.93 -11.39
N ILE A 76 -5.54 -31.08 -11.95
CA ILE A 76 -5.97 -30.31 -13.13
C ILE A 76 -6.16 -28.83 -12.78
N GLN A 77 -6.71 -28.53 -11.59
CA GLN A 77 -6.87 -27.17 -11.10
C GLN A 77 -5.50 -26.52 -10.84
N GLN A 78 -4.56 -27.26 -10.26
CA GLN A 78 -3.18 -26.82 -10.06
C GLN A 78 -2.48 -26.52 -11.39
N SER A 79 -2.51 -27.46 -12.36
CA SER A 79 -1.91 -27.25 -13.68
C SER A 79 -2.54 -26.08 -14.45
N ARG A 80 -3.84 -25.85 -14.29
CA ARG A 80 -4.52 -24.70 -14.89
C ARG A 80 -4.09 -23.39 -14.22
N ALA A 81 -3.95 -23.38 -12.91
CA ALA A 81 -3.43 -22.22 -12.20
C ALA A 81 -1.98 -21.91 -12.60
N GLU A 82 -1.12 -22.93 -12.71
CA GLU A 82 0.27 -22.81 -13.20
C GLU A 82 0.31 -22.12 -14.56
N ARG A 83 -0.54 -22.55 -15.50
CA ARG A 83 -0.64 -21.93 -16.83
C ARG A 83 -1.08 -20.47 -16.77
N LEU A 84 -2.04 -20.14 -15.91
CA LEU A 84 -2.51 -18.75 -15.74
C LEU A 84 -1.43 -17.86 -15.10
N LEU A 85 -0.58 -18.42 -14.24
CA LEU A 85 0.58 -17.72 -13.66
C LEU A 85 1.68 -17.47 -14.68
N GLU A 86 1.97 -18.44 -15.54
CA GLU A 86 2.88 -18.28 -16.68
C GLU A 86 2.38 -17.21 -17.66
N GLU A 87 1.07 -17.19 -17.91
CA GLU A 87 0.39 -16.19 -18.75
C GLU A 87 0.23 -14.82 -18.07
N ASN A 88 0.59 -14.68 -16.78
CA ASN A 88 0.43 -13.47 -15.97
C ASN A 88 -1.04 -12.97 -15.91
N ASP A 89 -2.00 -13.91 -15.90
CA ASP A 89 -3.45 -13.69 -15.89
C ASP A 89 -4.04 -13.98 -14.49
N ILE A 90 -3.85 -13.02 -13.59
CA ILE A 90 -4.25 -13.09 -12.18
C ILE A 90 -5.78 -13.08 -12.05
N GLU A 91 -6.49 -12.34 -12.91
CA GLU A 91 -7.95 -12.23 -12.86
C GLU A 91 -8.59 -13.62 -12.96
N LYS A 92 -8.18 -14.42 -13.96
CA LYS A 92 -8.67 -15.79 -14.11
C LYS A 92 -8.20 -16.71 -12.99
N LEU A 93 -7.04 -16.46 -12.41
CA LEU A 93 -6.50 -17.26 -11.31
C LEU A 93 -7.26 -17.04 -10.00
N VAL A 94 -7.57 -15.79 -9.67
CA VAL A 94 -8.45 -15.44 -8.54
C VAL A 94 -9.84 -16.05 -8.77
N ALA A 95 -10.38 -15.96 -9.99
CA ALA A 95 -11.66 -16.57 -10.33
C ALA A 95 -11.67 -18.11 -10.29
N LEU A 96 -10.50 -18.75 -10.42
CA LEU A 96 -10.35 -20.21 -10.40
C LEU A 96 -10.45 -20.78 -8.98
N MET A 97 -9.99 -20.04 -7.97
CA MET A 97 -9.82 -20.54 -6.62
C MET A 97 -10.96 -20.07 -5.70
N GLY A 98 -11.83 -21.00 -5.29
CA GLY A 98 -12.91 -20.71 -4.34
C GLY A 98 -12.47 -20.66 -2.87
N ASP A 99 -11.29 -21.19 -2.54
CA ASP A 99 -10.70 -21.18 -1.20
C ASP A 99 -9.50 -20.23 -1.12
N LYS A 100 -9.53 -19.34 -0.11
CA LYS A 100 -8.53 -18.28 0.11
C LYS A 100 -7.18 -18.84 0.53
N ASP A 101 -7.16 -19.99 1.20
CA ASP A 101 -5.95 -20.54 1.80
C ASP A 101 -5.14 -21.35 0.79
N SER A 102 -5.85 -22.14 -0.01
CA SER A 102 -5.29 -22.86 -1.15
C SER A 102 -4.76 -21.90 -2.23
N LEU A 103 -5.48 -20.79 -2.51
CA LEU A 103 -5.04 -19.75 -3.44
C LEU A 103 -3.72 -19.14 -2.97
N ARG A 104 -3.61 -18.79 -1.68
CA ARG A 104 -2.40 -18.20 -1.11
C ARG A 104 -1.20 -19.13 -1.27
N GLN A 105 -1.31 -20.37 -0.81
CA GLN A 105 -0.19 -21.33 -0.85
C GLN A 105 0.26 -21.60 -2.29
N MET A 106 -0.68 -21.67 -3.22
CA MET A 106 -0.39 -21.88 -4.64
C MET A 106 0.24 -20.65 -5.31
N VAL A 107 -0.25 -19.44 -5.02
CA VAL A 107 0.34 -18.20 -5.55
C VAL A 107 1.74 -17.99 -4.98
N LEU A 108 1.93 -18.22 -3.67
CA LEU A 108 3.24 -18.13 -3.03
C LEU A 108 4.21 -19.13 -3.66
N SER A 109 3.90 -20.43 -3.67
CA SER A 109 4.77 -21.50 -4.18
C SER A 109 5.17 -21.38 -5.66
N GLN A 110 4.37 -20.71 -6.49
CA GLN A 110 4.67 -20.55 -7.91
C GLN A 110 5.43 -19.26 -8.22
N ILE A 111 5.28 -18.23 -7.40
CA ILE A 111 6.17 -17.08 -7.46
C ILE A 111 7.61 -17.55 -7.22
N GLU A 112 7.83 -18.53 -6.32
CA GLU A 112 9.15 -19.17 -6.09
C GLU A 112 9.71 -19.85 -7.35
N LYS A 113 8.86 -20.59 -8.08
CA LYS A 113 9.26 -21.36 -9.27
C LYS A 113 9.49 -20.51 -10.51
N SER A 114 8.90 -19.32 -10.57
CA SER A 114 8.93 -18.44 -11.74
C SER A 114 10.23 -17.63 -11.91
N PHE A 115 11.28 -17.99 -11.17
CA PHE A 115 12.60 -17.41 -11.30
C PHE A 115 13.21 -17.76 -12.66
N HIS A 116 13.20 -16.78 -13.58
CA HIS A 116 14.04 -16.81 -14.75
C HIS A 116 15.22 -15.84 -14.55
N PRO A 117 16.46 -16.36 -14.37
CA PRO A 117 17.66 -15.52 -14.18
C PRO A 117 17.85 -14.45 -15.26
N SER A 118 17.32 -14.68 -16.45
CA SER A 118 17.45 -13.80 -17.61
C SER A 118 16.47 -12.61 -17.63
N GLN A 119 15.47 -12.55 -16.75
CA GLN A 119 14.40 -11.53 -16.85
C GLN A 119 14.44 -10.43 -15.78
N GLN A 120 15.38 -10.46 -14.81
CA GLN A 120 15.54 -9.46 -13.72
C GLN A 120 14.19 -8.89 -13.23
N ARG A 121 13.22 -9.77 -13.03
CA ARG A 121 11.81 -9.43 -12.77
C ARG A 121 11.47 -9.78 -11.34
N LEU A 122 10.97 -8.79 -10.61
CA LEU A 122 10.48 -8.95 -9.25
C LEU A 122 8.96 -9.06 -9.22
N ARG A 123 8.44 -9.99 -8.43
CA ARG A 123 7.00 -10.12 -8.16
C ARG A 123 6.72 -9.84 -6.70
N ILE A 124 5.73 -8.99 -6.44
CA ILE A 124 5.29 -8.60 -5.10
C ILE A 124 3.80 -8.90 -4.98
N ILE A 125 3.37 -9.58 -3.91
CA ILE A 125 1.95 -9.72 -3.62
C ILE A 125 1.49 -8.57 -2.71
N TYR A 126 0.36 -7.97 -3.05
CA TYR A 126 -0.26 -6.90 -2.27
C TYR A 126 -1.78 -7.06 -2.20
N TYR A 127 -2.42 -6.49 -1.19
CA TYR A 127 -3.85 -6.74 -0.91
C TYR A 127 -4.82 -5.75 -1.56
N ARG A 128 -4.32 -4.67 -2.19
CA ARG A 128 -5.18 -3.63 -2.78
C ARG A 128 -4.57 -3.01 -4.04
N PRO A 129 -5.39 -2.48 -4.95
CA PRO A 129 -4.89 -1.80 -6.15
C PRO A 129 -4.37 -0.38 -5.85
N PHE A 130 -3.53 0.14 -6.74
CA PHE A 130 -2.92 1.48 -6.67
C PHE A 130 -3.63 2.45 -7.62
N ARG A 131 -4.88 2.80 -7.30
CA ARG A 131 -5.74 3.58 -8.22
C ARG A 131 -5.31 5.04 -8.43
N ASN A 132 -4.45 5.56 -7.56
CA ASN A 132 -4.02 6.95 -7.60
C ASN A 132 -2.52 7.05 -7.29
N LEU A 133 -1.76 7.54 -8.26
CA LEU A 133 -0.32 7.78 -8.21
C LEU A 133 0.01 9.22 -8.63
N LEU A 134 -0.96 10.14 -8.56
CA LEU A 134 -0.77 11.55 -8.94
C LEU A 134 -0.19 12.36 -7.76
N PRO A 135 1.03 12.92 -7.88
CA PRO A 135 1.60 13.75 -6.82
C PRO A 135 0.74 14.96 -6.43
N GLY A 136 0.66 15.24 -5.13
CA GLY A 136 -0.15 16.34 -4.58
C GLY A 136 -1.63 16.02 -4.39
N THR A 137 -2.04 14.76 -4.54
CA THR A 137 -3.37 14.26 -4.16
C THR A 137 -3.31 13.44 -2.86
N PRO A 138 -4.45 12.99 -2.30
CA PRO A 138 -4.44 12.08 -1.15
C PRO A 138 -3.77 10.75 -1.50
N LEU A 139 -2.58 10.53 -0.96
CA LEU A 139 -1.72 9.37 -1.23
C LEU A 139 -1.36 8.66 0.07
N ARG A 140 -1.44 7.33 0.11
CA ARG A 140 -0.99 6.55 1.28
C ARG A 140 0.51 6.28 1.14
N ARG A 141 1.12 5.75 2.21
CA ARG A 141 2.57 5.46 2.25
C ARG A 141 3.07 4.60 1.08
N SER A 142 2.28 3.64 0.62
CA SER A 142 2.66 2.78 -0.50
C SER A 142 2.67 3.52 -1.84
N GLU A 143 1.70 4.41 -2.08
CA GLU A 143 1.68 5.30 -3.23
C GLU A 143 2.86 6.28 -3.19
N LEU A 144 3.19 6.84 -2.02
CA LEU A 144 4.35 7.71 -1.85
C LEU A 144 5.66 6.98 -2.21
N HIS A 145 5.80 5.72 -1.80
CA HIS A 145 6.92 4.89 -2.20
C HIS A 145 6.96 4.64 -3.72
N LEU A 146 5.85 4.25 -4.34
CA LEU A 146 5.80 4.03 -5.79
C LEU A 146 6.11 5.31 -6.57
N MET A 147 5.63 6.45 -6.10
CA MET A 147 5.91 7.74 -6.72
C MET A 147 7.39 8.09 -6.69
N SER A 148 8.15 7.74 -5.64
CA SER A 148 9.60 8.00 -5.61
C SER A 148 10.39 7.14 -6.62
N GLN A 149 9.76 6.11 -7.19
CA GLN A 149 10.31 5.29 -8.27
C GLN A 149 9.92 5.84 -9.66
N ILE A 150 8.75 6.47 -9.77
CA ILE A 150 8.16 6.96 -11.02
C ILE A 150 8.53 8.41 -11.33
N PHE A 151 8.68 9.24 -10.30
CA PHE A 151 8.93 10.67 -10.42
C PHE A 151 10.22 11.07 -9.73
N ASN A 152 10.71 12.26 -10.08
CA ASN A 152 11.75 12.93 -9.34
C ASN A 152 11.31 14.35 -8.96
N SER A 153 11.87 14.85 -7.87
CA SER A 153 11.77 16.24 -7.46
C SER A 153 13.06 17.00 -7.80
N LEU A 154 13.12 18.30 -7.51
CA LEU A 154 14.35 19.08 -7.76
C LEU A 154 15.52 18.51 -6.97
N LEU A 155 15.27 18.14 -5.72
CA LEU A 155 16.23 17.50 -4.82
C LEU A 155 15.67 16.14 -4.39
N HIS A 156 16.47 15.35 -3.68
CA HIS A 156 16.08 14.06 -3.12
C HIS A 156 16.37 14.02 -1.61
N LEU A 157 15.51 13.41 -0.81
CA LEU A 157 15.83 13.09 0.58
C LEU A 157 16.34 11.66 0.66
N LYS A 158 17.60 11.51 1.08
CA LYS A 158 18.19 10.20 1.29
C LYS A 158 17.52 9.53 2.49
N GLU A 159 16.87 8.40 2.25
CA GLU A 159 16.09 7.68 3.27
C GLU A 159 16.94 7.25 4.49
N GLU A 160 18.25 7.00 4.29
CA GLU A 160 19.13 6.44 5.32
C GLU A 160 19.45 7.42 6.45
N ASN A 161 19.73 8.68 6.10
CA ASN A 161 20.19 9.72 7.01
C ASN A 161 19.36 11.01 6.98
N GLY A 162 18.47 11.17 5.99
CA GLY A 162 17.64 12.37 5.81
C GLY A 162 18.37 13.54 5.15
N GLU A 163 19.58 13.33 4.63
CA GLU A 163 20.31 14.38 3.94
C GLU A 163 19.66 14.71 2.61
N VAL A 164 19.71 15.99 2.26
CA VAL A 164 19.24 16.48 0.97
C VAL A 164 20.34 16.22 -0.06
N GLU A 165 20.00 15.45 -1.10
CA GLU A 165 20.88 15.10 -2.21
C GLU A 165 20.40 15.73 -3.52
N ALA A 166 21.34 15.84 -4.47
CA ALA A 166 21.07 16.31 -5.82
C ALA A 166 20.19 15.33 -6.59
N GLU A 167 19.18 15.84 -7.30
CA GLU A 167 18.33 15.04 -8.18
C GLU A 167 18.18 15.72 -9.55
N LEU A 168 17.00 16.24 -9.94
CA LEU A 168 16.85 16.99 -11.19
C LEU A 168 17.74 18.24 -11.19
N ALA A 169 17.87 18.87 -10.03
CA ALA A 169 18.90 19.87 -9.76
C ALA A 169 20.17 19.17 -9.25
N HIS A 170 21.29 19.39 -9.94
CA HIS A 170 22.59 18.85 -9.52
C HIS A 170 23.26 19.71 -8.43
N HIS A 171 22.78 20.95 -8.23
CA HIS A 171 23.28 21.86 -7.20
C HIS A 171 22.20 22.89 -6.83
N TRP A 172 22.27 23.43 -5.62
CA TRP A 172 21.38 24.49 -5.14
C TRP A 172 22.09 25.40 -4.14
N GLN A 173 21.59 26.62 -4.01
CA GLN A 173 22.12 27.63 -3.11
C GLN A 173 20.99 28.46 -2.50
N MET A 174 21.04 28.65 -1.18
CA MET A 174 20.25 29.66 -0.49
C MET A 174 20.94 31.02 -0.66
N ILE A 175 20.44 31.85 -1.58
CA ILE A 175 20.96 33.22 -1.80
C ILE A 175 20.56 34.11 -0.63
N SER A 176 19.34 33.93 -0.14
CA SER A 176 18.83 34.45 1.13
C SER A 176 17.77 33.49 1.67
N GLU A 177 17.27 33.70 2.89
CA GLU A 177 16.20 32.85 3.45
C GLU A 177 14.89 32.89 2.65
N GLN A 178 14.74 33.84 1.72
CA GLN A 178 13.57 34.01 0.83
C GLN A 178 13.91 33.82 -0.66
N HIS A 179 15.16 33.50 -1.01
CA HIS A 179 15.59 33.37 -2.40
C HIS A 179 16.54 32.19 -2.55
N TRP A 180 16.08 31.20 -3.31
CA TRP A 180 16.82 29.97 -3.57
C TRP A 180 17.10 29.83 -5.07
N ARG A 181 18.32 29.40 -5.40
CA ARG A 181 18.75 29.12 -6.76
C ARG A 181 19.06 27.64 -6.93
N PHE A 182 18.62 27.06 -8.04
CA PHE A 182 18.81 25.66 -8.41
C PHE A 182 19.44 25.57 -9.80
N TYR A 183 20.38 24.63 -9.95
CA TYR A 183 21.09 24.35 -11.19
C TYR A 183 20.70 22.96 -11.70
N LEU A 184 20.06 22.91 -12.87
CA LEU A 184 19.42 21.72 -13.43
C LEU A 184 20.38 20.89 -14.28
N ARG A 185 20.17 19.59 -14.29
CA ARG A 185 20.83 18.70 -15.26
C ARG A 185 20.23 18.93 -16.66
N PRO A 186 21.05 18.94 -17.73
CA PRO A 186 20.54 18.94 -19.09
C PRO A 186 20.04 17.54 -19.49
N ALA A 187 19.26 17.45 -20.57
CA ALA A 187 18.87 16.21 -21.23
C ALA A 187 18.12 15.19 -20.33
N ILE A 188 17.27 15.68 -19.43
CA ILE A 188 16.35 14.83 -18.66
C ILE A 188 15.09 14.58 -19.49
N TYR A 189 14.65 13.33 -19.59
CA TYR A 189 13.46 12.96 -20.34
C TYR A 189 12.38 12.39 -19.44
N PHE A 190 11.14 12.73 -19.74
CA PHE A 190 9.99 12.01 -19.24
C PHE A 190 9.85 10.64 -19.90
N HIS A 191 9.10 9.73 -19.28
CA HIS A 191 8.88 8.36 -19.78
C HIS A 191 8.31 8.29 -21.20
N HIS A 192 7.48 9.27 -21.60
CA HIS A 192 6.94 9.37 -22.97
C HIS A 192 7.94 9.93 -24.00
N GLY A 193 9.15 10.28 -23.57
CA GLY A 193 10.27 10.65 -24.44
C GLY A 193 10.47 12.14 -24.67
N ARG A 194 9.56 13.01 -24.19
CA ARG A 194 9.73 14.48 -24.22
C ARG A 194 10.78 14.92 -23.20
N GLU A 195 11.61 15.88 -23.56
CA GLU A 195 12.57 16.49 -22.63
C GLU A 195 11.85 17.35 -21.58
N LEU A 196 12.35 17.30 -20.34
CA LEU A 196 11.89 18.12 -19.23
C LEU A 196 12.33 19.57 -19.44
N THR A 197 11.40 20.50 -19.26
CA THR A 197 11.60 21.93 -19.43
C THR A 197 11.45 22.68 -18.12
N ILE A 198 11.89 23.94 -18.09
CA ILE A 198 11.68 24.82 -16.94
C ILE A 198 10.19 25.04 -16.67
N GLU A 199 9.35 25.07 -17.71
CA GLU A 199 7.91 25.26 -17.55
C GLU A 199 7.25 24.10 -16.81
N ASP A 200 7.72 22.86 -17.03
CA ASP A 200 7.26 21.67 -16.29
C ASP A 200 7.53 21.83 -14.77
N ILE A 201 8.72 22.34 -14.42
CA ILE A 201 9.11 22.60 -13.03
C ILE A 201 8.24 23.71 -12.44
N SER A 202 8.15 24.85 -13.12
CA SER A 202 7.37 26.01 -12.67
C SER A 202 5.90 25.66 -12.45
N THR A 203 5.27 25.02 -13.43
CA THR A 203 3.87 24.60 -13.33
C THR A 203 3.65 23.57 -12.21
N SER A 204 4.58 22.64 -12.01
CA SER A 204 4.48 21.63 -10.95
C SER A 204 4.58 22.24 -9.54
N LEU A 205 5.56 23.11 -9.30
CA LEU A 205 5.74 23.75 -8.00
C LEU A 205 4.64 24.79 -7.70
N MET A 206 4.18 25.53 -8.71
CA MET A 206 3.04 26.44 -8.56
C MET A 206 1.72 25.68 -8.32
N ARG A 207 1.58 24.44 -8.81
CA ARG A 207 0.46 23.58 -8.40
C ARG A 207 0.55 23.23 -6.91
N MET A 208 1.73 22.86 -6.42
CA MET A 208 1.92 22.50 -5.01
C MET A 208 1.60 23.65 -4.06
N LYS A 209 1.86 24.90 -4.45
CA LYS A 209 1.43 26.11 -3.73
C LYS A 209 -0.06 26.09 -3.34
N VAL A 210 -0.91 25.54 -4.21
CA VAL A 210 -2.37 25.47 -4.00
C VAL A 210 -2.77 24.20 -3.27
N CYS A 211 -2.14 23.07 -3.59
CA CYS A 211 -2.54 21.75 -3.10
C CYS A 211 -1.98 21.41 -1.72
N ASN A 212 -0.89 22.07 -1.28
CA ASN A 212 -0.22 21.72 -0.03
C ASN A 212 0.21 22.99 0.74
N PRO A 213 -0.23 23.14 2.01
CA PRO A 213 -0.01 24.37 2.77
C PRO A 213 1.47 24.65 3.08
N LEU A 214 2.36 23.64 3.07
CA LEU A 214 3.80 23.86 3.25
C LEU A 214 4.41 24.67 2.09
N TYR A 215 3.87 24.54 0.88
CA TYR A 215 4.36 25.18 -0.34
C TYR A 215 3.68 26.52 -0.64
N ALA A 216 2.67 26.91 0.16
CA ALA A 216 1.85 28.11 -0.08
C ALA A 216 2.66 29.42 -0.16
N HIS A 217 3.85 29.44 0.46
CA HIS A 217 4.75 30.58 0.51
C HIS A 217 5.66 30.74 -0.71
N ILE A 218 5.59 29.87 -1.72
CA ILE A 218 6.26 30.08 -3.01
C ILE A 218 5.62 31.30 -3.67
N GLU A 219 6.36 32.38 -3.85
CA GLU A 219 5.87 33.62 -4.45
C GLU A 219 5.88 33.52 -5.98
N LYS A 220 7.06 33.29 -6.54
CA LYS A 220 7.33 33.27 -7.98
C LYS A 220 8.54 32.40 -8.29
N ILE A 221 8.58 31.90 -9.52
CA ILE A 221 9.68 31.12 -10.06
C ILE A 221 10.14 31.79 -11.35
N THR A 222 11.43 32.05 -11.48
CA THR A 222 12.03 32.65 -12.69
C THR A 222 13.22 31.82 -13.15
N SER A 223 13.62 32.00 -14.40
CA SER A 223 14.83 31.37 -14.94
C SER A 223 15.74 32.45 -15.52
N PRO A 224 16.80 32.84 -14.79
CA PRO A 224 17.71 33.89 -15.26
C PRO A 224 18.58 33.42 -16.43
N GLN A 225 18.82 32.11 -16.57
CA GLN A 225 19.63 31.48 -17.61
C GLN A 225 19.13 30.04 -17.88
N PRO A 226 19.43 29.45 -19.06
CA PRO A 226 19.15 28.04 -19.31
C PRO A 226 19.68 27.15 -18.18
N TYR A 227 18.87 26.19 -17.74
CA TYR A 227 19.18 25.27 -16.64
C TYR A 227 19.40 25.92 -15.27
N VAL A 228 19.04 27.19 -15.08
CA VAL A 228 19.06 27.87 -13.78
C VAL A 228 17.65 28.31 -13.42
N ILE A 229 17.21 27.99 -12.21
CA ILE A 229 15.92 28.41 -11.67
C ILE A 229 16.12 29.16 -10.35
N ASP A 230 15.47 30.31 -10.24
CA ASP A 230 15.35 31.09 -9.02
C ASP A 230 13.93 30.98 -8.48
N ILE A 231 13.79 30.58 -7.21
CA ILE A 231 12.53 30.51 -6.49
C ILE A 231 12.55 31.55 -5.39
N TYR A 232 11.53 32.40 -5.37
CA TYR A 232 11.34 33.44 -4.37
C TYR A 232 10.18 33.07 -3.45
N LEU A 233 10.35 33.36 -2.16
CA LEU A 233 9.44 32.97 -1.09
C LEU A 233 8.87 34.21 -0.40
N THR A 234 7.59 34.17 -0.02
CA THR A 234 6.93 35.27 0.71
C THR A 234 7.38 35.37 2.16
N VAL A 235 7.84 34.27 2.76
CA VAL A 235 8.38 34.22 4.12
C VAL A 235 9.70 33.45 4.16
N PRO A 236 10.60 33.75 5.11
CA PRO A 236 11.85 33.02 5.27
C PRO A 236 11.67 31.52 5.56
N ASP A 237 12.36 30.66 4.81
CA ASP A 237 12.34 29.19 4.99
C ASP A 237 13.73 28.57 4.79
N LYS A 238 14.34 28.11 5.89
CA LYS A 238 15.63 27.39 5.91
C LYS A 238 15.50 25.90 5.62
N GLN A 239 14.27 25.37 5.61
CA GLN A 239 13.93 23.99 5.31
C GLN A 239 13.52 23.80 3.84
N PHE A 240 13.49 24.87 3.04
CA PHE A 240 12.95 24.82 1.68
C PHE A 240 13.62 23.77 0.78
N ALA A 241 14.95 23.57 0.89
CA ALA A 241 15.63 22.50 0.17
C ALA A 241 15.14 21.10 0.60
N THR A 242 14.92 20.89 1.90
CA THR A 242 14.36 19.63 2.42
C THR A 242 12.92 19.43 1.94
N LEU A 243 12.12 20.49 1.89
CA LEU A 243 10.77 20.48 1.36
C LEU A 243 10.74 20.06 -0.12
N LEU A 244 11.63 20.63 -0.94
CA LEU A 244 11.77 20.27 -2.36
C LEU A 244 12.41 18.90 -2.62
N GLY A 245 12.88 18.22 -1.57
CA GLY A 245 13.33 16.82 -1.64
C GLY A 245 12.23 15.81 -1.31
N SER A 246 11.06 16.27 -0.83
CA SER A 246 9.93 15.40 -0.52
C SER A 246 9.34 14.79 -1.79
N PRO A 247 8.87 13.53 -1.79
CA PRO A 247 8.16 12.93 -2.92
C PRO A 247 6.93 13.72 -3.38
N GLN A 248 6.36 14.56 -2.51
CA GLN A 248 5.24 15.44 -2.86
C GLN A 248 5.66 16.60 -3.79
N ALA A 249 6.95 16.97 -3.83
CA ALA A 249 7.50 17.98 -4.73
C ALA A 249 7.82 17.44 -6.13
N ALA A 250 7.30 16.26 -6.49
CA ALA A 250 7.53 15.62 -7.78
C ALA A 250 7.15 16.52 -8.97
N ILE A 251 8.03 16.54 -9.97
CA ILE A 251 7.83 17.29 -11.21
C ILE A 251 7.04 16.45 -12.22
N LEU A 252 6.05 17.09 -12.82
CA LEU A 252 5.10 16.50 -13.77
C LEU A 252 5.22 17.19 -15.12
N PRO A 253 4.90 16.49 -16.23
CA PRO A 253 4.80 17.13 -17.52
C PRO A 253 3.66 18.15 -17.49
N GLN A 254 3.88 19.38 -17.98
CA GLN A 254 2.87 20.45 -17.96
C GLN A 254 1.52 20.03 -18.59
N GLU A 255 1.56 19.14 -19.57
CA GLU A 255 0.41 18.58 -20.27
C GLU A 255 -0.32 17.47 -19.51
N TRP A 256 0.09 17.12 -18.28
CA TRP A 256 -0.44 15.97 -17.53
C TRP A 256 -1.97 15.91 -17.45
N ARG A 257 -2.65 17.07 -17.38
CA ARG A 257 -4.13 17.15 -17.33
C ARG A 257 -4.81 16.67 -18.61
N THR A 258 -4.11 16.73 -19.74
CA THR A 258 -4.61 16.30 -21.05
C THR A 258 -4.28 14.83 -21.35
N LEU A 259 -3.39 14.22 -20.55
CA LEU A 259 -3.04 12.82 -20.67
C LEU A 259 -4.13 11.95 -20.04
N ALA A 260 -4.57 10.93 -20.78
CA ALA A 260 -5.64 10.05 -20.35
C ALA A 260 -5.23 9.26 -19.09
N ASN A 261 -6.14 9.20 -18.10
CA ASN A 261 -5.98 8.42 -16.87
C ASN A 261 -4.64 8.62 -16.15
N PHE A 262 -4.12 9.85 -16.13
CA PHE A 262 -2.80 10.15 -15.58
C PHE A 262 -2.62 9.70 -14.11
N SER A 263 -3.67 9.73 -13.29
CA SER A 263 -3.60 9.25 -11.90
C SER A 263 -3.32 7.75 -11.80
N GLN A 264 -3.73 6.94 -12.78
CA GLN A 264 -3.46 5.50 -12.81
C GLN A 264 -2.23 5.15 -13.64
N HIS A 265 -1.98 5.90 -14.71
CA HIS A 265 -0.84 5.72 -15.62
C HIS A 265 0.02 6.99 -15.68
N PRO A 266 0.68 7.35 -14.57
CA PRO A 266 1.51 8.54 -14.53
C PRO A 266 2.71 8.45 -15.46
N ILE A 267 3.09 9.60 -16.02
CA ILE A 267 4.36 9.80 -16.74
C ILE A 267 5.24 10.71 -15.90
N GLY A 268 6.40 10.21 -15.49
CA GLY A 268 7.39 10.94 -14.71
C GLY A 268 8.77 10.91 -15.36
N THR A 269 9.80 11.25 -14.59
CA THR A 269 11.21 11.23 -14.99
C THR A 269 12.02 10.18 -14.22
N GLY A 270 11.35 9.39 -13.36
CA GLY A 270 11.97 8.43 -12.45
C GLY A 270 12.55 7.21 -13.14
N ALA A 271 13.20 6.36 -12.35
CA ALA A 271 13.90 5.17 -12.84
C ALA A 271 12.95 4.08 -13.39
N TYR A 272 11.68 4.11 -12.99
CA TYR A 272 10.66 3.18 -13.44
C TYR A 272 9.47 3.91 -14.08
N GLN A 273 8.90 3.33 -15.13
CA GLN A 273 7.70 3.81 -15.81
C GLN A 273 6.55 2.81 -15.63
N VAL A 274 5.31 3.31 -15.54
CA VAL A 274 4.11 2.47 -15.41
C VAL A 274 3.72 1.88 -16.76
N MET A 275 3.67 0.55 -16.85
CA MET A 275 3.25 -0.18 -18.06
C MET A 275 1.77 -0.55 -18.03
N SER A 276 1.27 -0.99 -16.87
CA SER A 276 -0.13 -1.31 -16.64
C SER A 276 -0.50 -1.12 -15.18
N ASN A 277 -1.71 -0.65 -14.90
CA ASN A 277 -2.23 -0.48 -13.54
C ASN A 277 -3.74 -0.71 -13.56
N ASP A 278 -4.16 -1.88 -13.10
CA ASP A 278 -5.55 -2.30 -13.07
C ASP A 278 -5.93 -2.83 -11.66
N GLN A 279 -7.11 -3.44 -11.54
CA GLN A 279 -7.59 -3.95 -10.26
C GLN A 279 -6.79 -5.15 -9.74
N HIS A 280 -6.08 -5.85 -10.62
CA HIS A 280 -5.39 -7.11 -10.35
C HIS A 280 -3.87 -6.99 -10.39
N LYS A 281 -3.31 -5.97 -11.06
CA LYS A 281 -1.85 -5.76 -11.14
C LYS A 281 -1.44 -4.30 -11.34
N LEU A 282 -0.26 -3.98 -10.80
CA LEU A 282 0.56 -2.85 -11.21
C LEU A 282 1.88 -3.40 -11.79
N GLN A 283 2.22 -3.01 -13.01
CA GLN A 283 3.49 -3.34 -13.63
C GLN A 283 4.28 -2.07 -13.90
N ILE A 284 5.50 -2.01 -13.39
CA ILE A 284 6.47 -0.95 -13.68
C ILE A 284 7.73 -1.55 -14.33
N LYS A 285 8.33 -0.81 -15.25
CA LYS A 285 9.51 -1.23 -16.02
C LYS A 285 10.62 -0.20 -15.88
N ALA A 286 11.87 -0.65 -15.80
CA ALA A 286 13.02 0.24 -15.84
C ALA A 286 12.98 1.17 -17.07
N PHE A 287 13.30 2.44 -16.86
CA PHE A 287 13.34 3.45 -17.91
C PHE A 287 14.79 3.60 -18.41
N ASP A 288 15.07 3.09 -19.61
CA ASP A 288 16.44 3.05 -20.15
C ASP A 288 17.05 4.44 -20.42
N ARG A 289 16.21 5.49 -20.55
CA ARG A 289 16.65 6.89 -20.71
C ARG A 289 16.69 7.66 -19.39
N TYR A 290 16.64 6.97 -18.26
CA TYR A 290 16.79 7.60 -16.94
C TYR A 290 18.14 8.32 -16.85
N PHE A 291 18.14 9.55 -16.34
CA PHE A 291 19.33 10.41 -16.30
C PHE A 291 20.36 9.98 -15.24
N GLY A 292 19.95 9.14 -14.29
CA GLY A 292 20.80 8.57 -13.26
C GLY A 292 21.31 7.18 -13.63
N LEU A 293 21.68 6.40 -12.61
CA LEU A 293 21.97 4.98 -12.81
C LEU A 293 20.69 4.23 -13.12
N ARG A 294 20.71 3.43 -14.18
CA ARG A 294 19.60 2.53 -14.53
C ARG A 294 19.34 1.58 -13.37
N ALA A 295 18.06 1.37 -13.06
CA ALA A 295 17.66 0.37 -12.09
C ALA A 295 18.17 -1.03 -12.48
N LEU A 296 18.51 -1.83 -11.45
CA LEU A 296 19.06 -3.18 -11.65
C LEU A 296 17.99 -4.20 -12.05
N LEU A 297 16.75 -4.02 -11.58
CA LEU A 297 15.59 -4.83 -12.01
C LEU A 297 14.98 -4.24 -13.27
N ASP A 298 14.61 -5.10 -14.21
CA ASP A 298 13.97 -4.69 -15.46
C ASP A 298 12.48 -4.47 -15.30
N ASN A 299 11.80 -5.31 -14.52
CA ASN A 299 10.35 -5.30 -14.35
C ASN A 299 9.97 -5.58 -12.90
N ILE A 300 8.95 -4.91 -12.41
CA ILE A 300 8.35 -5.18 -11.12
C ILE A 300 6.85 -5.33 -11.33
N ASP A 301 6.34 -6.50 -10.99
CA ASP A 301 4.94 -6.86 -11.06
C ASP A 301 4.39 -6.93 -9.64
N ILE A 302 3.45 -6.04 -9.30
CA ILE A 302 2.74 -6.07 -8.04
C ILE A 302 1.35 -6.66 -8.28
N TRP A 303 1.13 -7.86 -7.78
CA TRP A 303 -0.12 -8.60 -7.92
C TRP A 303 -1.06 -8.26 -6.78
N VAL A 304 -2.30 -7.95 -7.13
CA VAL A 304 -3.34 -7.54 -6.17
C VAL A 304 -4.23 -8.74 -5.85
N VAL A 305 -4.16 -9.20 -4.60
CA VAL A 305 -4.92 -10.34 -4.06
C VAL A 305 -5.67 -9.89 -2.79
N PRO A 306 -6.88 -9.32 -2.92
CA PRO A 306 -7.66 -8.79 -1.80
C PRO A 306 -7.97 -9.81 -0.70
N GLU A 307 -8.02 -11.09 -1.04
CA GLU A 307 -8.28 -12.20 -0.13
C GLU A 307 -7.23 -12.32 0.98
N LEU A 308 -6.03 -11.76 0.76
CA LEU A 308 -4.94 -11.77 1.74
C LEU A 308 -5.02 -10.65 2.76
N LYS A 309 -5.96 -9.71 2.63
CA LYS A 309 -6.10 -8.54 3.53
C LYS A 309 -6.07 -8.93 5.02
N ASP A 310 -6.83 -9.94 5.42
CA ASP A 310 -6.96 -10.34 6.83
C ASP A 310 -5.78 -11.20 7.32
N LYS A 311 -4.96 -11.70 6.38
CA LYS A 311 -3.79 -12.53 6.68
C LYS A 311 -2.47 -11.77 6.62
N MET A 312 -2.48 -10.56 6.08
CA MET A 312 -1.42 -9.56 6.24
C MET A 312 -1.60 -8.87 7.59
N VAL A 313 -1.58 -9.65 8.69
CA VAL A 313 -1.63 -9.14 10.09
C VAL A 313 -0.43 -8.24 10.40
N CYS A 314 0.62 -8.37 9.60
CA CYS A 314 1.72 -7.43 9.50
C CYS A 314 1.64 -6.76 8.11
N SER A 315 2.18 -5.55 8.00
CA SER A 315 2.47 -4.94 6.70
C SER A 315 3.62 -5.69 6.02
N THR A 316 3.38 -6.96 5.72
CA THR A 316 4.35 -7.89 5.18
C THR A 316 4.35 -7.79 3.67
N LEU A 317 5.46 -7.33 3.08
CA LEU A 317 5.63 -7.53 1.63
C LEU A 317 6.16 -8.94 1.43
N HIS A 318 5.40 -9.76 0.70
CA HIS A 318 5.84 -11.07 0.26
C HIS A 318 6.52 -10.92 -1.09
N LEU A 319 7.84 -11.07 -1.08
CA LEU A 319 8.68 -11.35 -2.24
C LEU A 319 8.74 -12.88 -2.40
N THR A 320 9.08 -13.35 -3.58
CA THR A 320 9.32 -14.77 -3.91
C THR A 320 9.85 -15.55 -2.70
N ASP A 321 9.21 -16.63 -2.26
CA ASP A 321 9.52 -17.30 -0.96
C ASP A 321 10.45 -18.52 -1.14
N ASP A 322 11.12 -18.96 -0.06
CA ASP A 322 11.90 -20.21 0.01
C ASP A 322 11.38 -21.05 1.18
N ASP A 323 11.34 -22.38 1.03
CA ASP A 323 10.75 -23.39 1.94
C ASP A 323 11.44 -23.53 3.33
N THR A 324 12.11 -22.49 3.86
CA THR A 324 12.75 -22.52 5.17
C THR A 324 11.87 -21.87 6.25
N HIS A 325 11.79 -22.47 7.44
CA HIS A 325 10.94 -21.99 8.53
C HIS A 325 11.30 -20.59 9.12
N ASN A 326 12.11 -19.77 8.43
CA ASN A 326 12.44 -18.40 8.84
C ASN A 326 12.73 -17.49 7.61
N ASN A 327 11.66 -17.01 6.96
CA ASN A 327 11.67 -16.24 5.70
C ASN A 327 11.64 -14.71 5.87
N SER A 328 11.98 -14.22 7.06
CA SER A 328 12.10 -12.79 7.34
C SER A 328 13.41 -12.26 6.74
N LEU A 329 13.31 -11.42 5.71
CA LEU A 329 14.46 -10.71 5.11
C LEU A 329 14.88 -9.56 6.01
N GLU A 330 13.90 -8.80 6.49
CA GLU A 330 14.10 -7.66 7.38
C GLU A 330 12.84 -7.42 8.20
N SER A 331 13.01 -7.01 9.45
CA SER A 331 11.92 -6.52 10.28
C SER A 331 12.35 -5.27 11.02
N ARG A 332 11.45 -4.30 11.14
CA ARG A 332 11.72 -3.05 11.84
C ARG A 332 10.42 -2.45 12.37
N LYS A 333 10.49 -1.90 13.59
CA LYS A 333 9.40 -1.10 14.14
C LYS A 333 9.29 0.22 13.38
N GLU A 334 8.09 0.57 12.98
CA GLU A 334 7.86 1.79 12.23
C GLU A 334 8.25 3.04 13.03
N GLU A 335 8.81 4.03 12.35
CA GLU A 335 8.95 5.38 12.89
C GLU A 335 7.61 6.07 12.74
N GLY A 336 6.71 5.88 13.70
CA GLY A 336 5.32 6.30 13.54
C GLY A 336 4.41 5.55 14.50
N CYS A 337 3.12 5.86 14.47
CA CYS A 337 2.16 5.13 15.28
C CYS A 337 0.75 5.19 14.70
N TYR A 338 -0.07 4.27 15.17
CA TYR A 338 -1.53 4.36 15.12
C TYR A 338 -1.98 5.30 16.23
N PHE A 339 -2.97 6.14 15.96
CA PHE A 339 -3.50 7.08 16.94
C PHE A 339 -4.97 7.38 16.67
N LEU A 340 -5.64 7.86 17.72
CA LEU A 340 -6.97 8.45 17.64
C LEU A 340 -6.83 9.97 17.56
N LEU A 341 -7.53 10.59 16.62
CA LEU A 341 -7.78 12.02 16.62
C LEU A 341 -9.19 12.26 17.11
N TYR A 342 -9.33 13.07 18.16
CA TYR A 342 -10.62 13.55 18.59
C TYR A 342 -11.00 14.78 17.78
N ASP A 343 -12.24 14.82 17.31
CA ASP A 343 -12.71 15.90 16.42
C ASP A 343 -13.21 17.09 17.24
N SER A 344 -12.58 18.27 17.11
CA SER A 344 -13.05 19.49 17.78
C SER A 344 -14.44 19.94 17.34
N ARG A 345 -14.95 19.43 16.21
CA ARG A 345 -16.31 19.70 15.71
C ARG A 345 -17.36 18.85 16.44
N SER A 346 -16.95 17.81 17.19
CA SER A 346 -17.83 16.98 18.00
C SER A 346 -18.18 17.66 19.33
N THR A 347 -19.49 17.73 19.62
CA THR A 347 -20.00 18.26 20.90
C THR A 347 -19.59 17.40 22.11
N GLN A 348 -19.32 16.10 21.89
CA GLN A 348 -18.86 15.21 22.94
C GLN A 348 -17.36 15.39 23.16
N CYS A 349 -16.57 15.34 22.10
CA CYS A 349 -15.12 15.46 22.21
C CYS A 349 -14.65 16.87 22.56
N GLN A 350 -15.48 17.92 22.48
CA GLN A 350 -15.16 19.23 23.06
C GLN A 350 -15.00 19.17 24.59
N GLN A 351 -15.69 18.26 25.27
CA GLN A 351 -15.65 18.12 26.73
C GLN A 351 -14.35 17.39 27.15
N PRO A 352 -13.42 18.04 27.90
CA PRO A 352 -12.16 17.43 28.29
C PRO A 352 -12.33 16.13 29.07
N GLU A 353 -13.32 16.08 29.97
CA GLU A 353 -13.67 14.90 30.77
C GLU A 353 -14.01 13.66 29.91
N ILE A 354 -14.62 13.85 28.73
CA ILE A 354 -14.92 12.76 27.80
C ILE A 354 -13.62 12.25 27.16
N ARG A 355 -12.75 13.15 26.69
CA ARG A 355 -11.47 12.76 26.07
C ARG A 355 -10.52 12.11 27.08
N GLU A 356 -10.48 12.63 28.31
CA GLU A 356 -9.71 12.05 29.41
C GLU A 356 -10.21 10.65 29.77
N TRP A 357 -11.53 10.49 29.90
CA TRP A 357 -12.12 9.18 30.17
C TRP A 357 -11.87 8.18 29.05
N LEU A 358 -12.11 8.57 27.78
CA LEU A 358 -11.86 7.69 26.63
C LEU A 358 -10.41 7.24 26.57
N SER A 359 -9.45 8.16 26.74
CA SER A 359 -8.03 7.82 26.77
C SER A 359 -7.65 6.94 27.97
N SER A 360 -8.37 7.02 29.10
CA SER A 360 -8.15 6.16 30.27
C SER A 360 -8.61 4.71 30.03
N VAL A 361 -9.66 4.53 29.22
CA VAL A 361 -10.22 3.21 28.90
C VAL A 361 -9.51 2.60 27.69
N LEU A 362 -9.22 3.38 26.66
CA LEU A 362 -8.65 2.91 25.40
C LEU A 362 -7.12 2.85 25.41
N THR A 363 -6.50 2.73 26.59
CA THR A 363 -5.04 2.65 26.70
C THR A 363 -4.48 1.52 25.84
N PRO A 364 -3.25 1.69 25.29
CA PRO A 364 -2.62 0.66 24.48
C PRO A 364 -2.57 -0.72 25.15
N VAL A 365 -2.34 -0.73 26.47
CA VAL A 365 -2.28 -1.97 27.26
C VAL A 365 -3.65 -2.64 27.34
N ASN A 366 -4.72 -1.86 27.61
CA ASN A 366 -6.07 -2.42 27.66
C ASN A 366 -6.52 -2.95 26.29
N MET A 367 -6.20 -2.22 25.23
CA MET A 367 -6.46 -2.67 23.87
C MET A 367 -5.75 -3.99 23.55
N LEU A 368 -4.44 -4.10 23.84
CA LEU A 368 -3.69 -5.34 23.60
C LEU A 368 -4.20 -6.53 24.41
N ALA A 369 -4.66 -6.30 25.64
CA ALA A 369 -5.27 -7.33 26.48
C ALA A 369 -6.55 -7.93 25.88
N HIS A 370 -7.31 -7.12 25.12
CA HIS A 370 -8.54 -7.55 24.44
C HIS A 370 -8.31 -8.04 23.01
N CYS A 371 -7.08 -7.88 22.49
CA CYS A 371 -6.72 -8.19 21.11
C CYS A 371 -6.37 -9.67 20.92
N ALA A 372 -6.62 -10.21 19.71
CA ALA A 372 -6.26 -11.58 19.37
C ALA A 372 -4.72 -11.79 19.40
N PRO A 373 -4.23 -12.99 19.79
CA PRO A 373 -2.79 -13.26 19.95
C PRO A 373 -1.92 -12.95 18.72
N SER A 374 -2.47 -13.07 17.51
CA SER A 374 -1.76 -12.79 16.26
C SER A 374 -1.25 -11.35 16.14
N TYR A 375 -2.00 -10.38 16.71
CA TYR A 375 -1.65 -8.96 16.67
C TYR A 375 -0.74 -8.55 17.83
N GLN A 376 -0.80 -9.25 18.97
CA GLN A 376 0.03 -8.96 20.16
C GLN A 376 1.54 -9.08 19.87
N ARG A 377 1.93 -9.84 18.84
CA ARG A 377 3.32 -9.94 18.38
C ARG A 377 3.80 -8.69 17.60
N HIS A 378 2.89 -8.00 16.91
CA HIS A 378 3.23 -6.95 15.94
C HIS A 378 2.97 -5.54 16.48
N TRP A 379 2.04 -5.40 17.43
CA TRP A 379 1.75 -4.12 18.06
C TRP A 379 2.51 -3.97 19.37
N SER A 380 3.20 -2.84 19.51
CA SER A 380 3.82 -2.41 20.77
C SER A 380 3.09 -1.17 21.31
N PRO A 381 2.85 -1.04 22.63
CA PRO A 381 2.26 0.17 23.20
C PRO A 381 2.97 1.45 22.75
N ALA A 382 2.21 2.45 22.30
CA ALA A 382 2.73 3.78 22.00
C ALA A 382 2.44 4.74 23.15
N TYR A 383 3.48 5.42 23.63
CA TYR A 383 3.37 6.50 24.64
C TYR A 383 3.69 7.87 24.04
N GLY A 384 3.88 7.93 22.73
CA GLY A 384 4.23 9.11 21.97
C GLY A 384 4.19 8.76 20.48
N LEU A 385 4.45 9.74 19.62
CA LEU A 385 4.47 9.53 18.18
C LEU A 385 5.71 8.72 17.70
N LEU A 386 6.78 8.74 18.49
CA LEU A 386 8.00 7.97 18.24
C LEU A 386 8.22 6.92 19.32
N LEU A 387 8.92 5.84 18.96
CA LEU A 387 9.23 4.70 19.85
C LEU A 387 9.91 5.10 21.16
N HIS A 388 10.73 6.16 21.15
CA HIS A 388 11.50 6.63 22.30
C HIS A 388 10.83 7.80 23.05
N TRP A 389 9.67 8.26 22.59
CA TRP A 389 8.94 9.37 23.22
C TRP A 389 7.88 8.85 24.18
N HIS A 390 7.95 9.34 25.42
CA HIS A 390 7.00 9.05 26.50
C HIS A 390 6.25 10.32 26.88
N HIS A 391 5.29 10.72 26.05
CA HIS A 391 4.46 11.91 26.24
C HIS A 391 3.15 11.62 26.98
N SER A 392 2.60 10.40 26.82
CA SER A 392 1.39 9.97 27.49
C SER A 392 1.58 10.03 29.01
N LYS A 393 0.74 10.83 29.68
CA LYS A 393 0.71 10.88 31.14
C LYS A 393 0.06 9.62 31.69
N LEU A 394 0.35 9.32 32.96
CA LEU A 394 -0.38 8.31 33.71
C LEU A 394 -1.82 8.80 33.86
N ILE A 395 -2.75 8.15 33.16
CA ILE A 395 -4.15 8.57 33.16
C ILE A 395 -4.82 7.96 34.39
N PRO A 396 -5.25 8.77 35.38
CA PRO A 396 -5.96 8.22 36.53
C PRO A 396 -7.29 7.59 36.06
N PRO A 397 -7.83 6.61 36.79
CA PRO A 397 -9.14 6.07 36.46
C PRO A 397 -10.19 7.18 36.58
N HIS A 398 -10.77 7.58 35.44
CA HIS A 398 -11.86 8.55 35.38
C HIS A 398 -13.21 7.82 35.49
N THR A 399 -14.19 8.44 36.15
CA THR A 399 -15.58 7.94 36.15
C THR A 399 -16.23 8.19 34.79
N LYS A 400 -16.97 7.21 34.27
CA LYS A 400 -17.72 7.35 33.00
C LYS A 400 -18.64 8.59 33.07
N PRO A 401 -18.53 9.53 32.12
CA PRO A 401 -19.48 10.64 32.00
C PRO A 401 -20.90 10.14 31.73
N ALA A 402 -21.88 10.59 32.52
CA ALA A 402 -23.27 10.13 32.42
C ALA A 402 -23.94 10.51 31.08
N SER A 403 -23.46 11.58 30.44
CA SER A 403 -23.94 12.05 29.13
C SER A 403 -23.49 11.15 27.97
N LEU A 404 -22.46 10.32 28.17
CA LEU A 404 -21.83 9.56 27.10
C LEU A 404 -22.51 8.19 26.92
N THR A 405 -23.30 8.09 25.86
CA THR A 405 -24.08 6.89 25.52
C THR A 405 -23.81 6.37 24.10
N LYS A 406 -23.35 7.24 23.19
CA LYS A 406 -23.09 6.90 21.80
C LYS A 406 -21.90 7.69 21.26
N LEU A 407 -21.07 7.03 20.47
CA LEU A 407 -19.93 7.63 19.77
C LEU A 407 -19.89 7.17 18.31
N THR A 408 -19.23 7.96 17.46
CA THR A 408 -18.89 7.59 16.09
C THR A 408 -17.37 7.58 15.92
N ILE A 409 -16.83 6.45 15.46
CA ILE A 409 -15.44 6.35 15.00
C ILE A 409 -15.41 6.24 13.49
N THR A 410 -14.58 7.05 12.85
CA THR A 410 -14.42 7.07 11.40
C THR A 410 -13.07 6.54 10.97
N LEU A 411 -13.07 5.69 9.95
CA LEU A 411 -11.89 5.07 9.36
C LEU A 411 -12.04 4.97 7.84
N TYR A 412 -10.94 4.81 7.10
CA TYR A 412 -11.01 4.60 5.64
C TYR A 412 -10.98 3.11 5.25
N LYS A 413 -11.64 2.79 4.13
CA LYS A 413 -11.70 1.44 3.53
C LYS A 413 -10.33 0.95 3.07
N GLU A 414 -10.16 -0.37 2.94
CA GLU A 414 -8.94 -0.97 2.39
C GLU A 414 -7.67 -0.63 3.22
N HIS A 415 -7.79 -0.39 4.53
CA HIS A 415 -6.69 -0.60 5.48
C HIS A 415 -6.84 -2.00 6.09
N HIS A 416 -5.72 -2.72 6.26
CA HIS A 416 -5.74 -4.11 6.74
C HIS A 416 -6.11 -4.22 8.23
N GLU A 417 -5.73 -3.24 9.05
CA GLU A 417 -5.93 -3.30 10.52
C GLU A 417 -7.07 -2.44 11.07
N TYR A 418 -7.62 -1.49 10.32
CA TYR A 418 -8.52 -0.48 10.90
C TYR A 418 -9.85 -1.07 11.36
N SER A 419 -10.40 -2.03 10.61
CA SER A 419 -11.62 -2.73 11.02
C SER A 419 -11.39 -3.49 12.33
N THR A 420 -10.25 -4.15 12.48
CA THR A 420 -9.90 -4.87 13.71
C THR A 420 -9.78 -3.93 14.90
N ILE A 421 -9.09 -2.79 14.73
CA ILE A 421 -8.93 -1.79 15.80
C ILE A 421 -10.28 -1.19 16.18
N ALA A 422 -11.14 -0.85 15.21
CA ALA A 422 -12.45 -0.27 15.47
C ALA A 422 -13.40 -1.25 16.18
N GLU A 423 -13.41 -2.52 15.78
CA GLU A 423 -14.21 -3.56 16.47
C GLU A 423 -13.69 -3.83 17.89
N LEU A 424 -12.38 -3.74 18.11
CA LEU A 424 -11.78 -3.83 19.44
C LEU A 424 -12.21 -2.68 20.35
N ILE A 425 -12.18 -1.44 19.84
CA ILE A 425 -12.68 -0.26 20.56
C ILE A 425 -14.17 -0.44 20.87
N LYS A 426 -14.97 -0.89 19.89
CA LYS A 426 -16.40 -1.16 20.07
C LYS A 426 -16.67 -2.17 21.19
N LYS A 427 -15.90 -3.27 21.22
CA LYS A 427 -16.00 -4.27 22.27
C LYS A 427 -15.70 -3.67 23.65
N ILE A 428 -14.59 -2.95 23.80
CA ILE A 428 -14.20 -2.33 25.07
C ILE A 428 -15.27 -1.32 25.54
N LEU A 429 -15.79 -0.47 24.64
CA LEU A 429 -16.81 0.51 24.98
C LEU A 429 -18.16 -0.12 25.33
N SER A 430 -18.46 -1.32 24.84
CA SER A 430 -19.69 -2.04 25.17
C SER A 430 -19.75 -2.47 26.64
N ASP A 431 -18.61 -2.74 27.29
CA ASP A 431 -18.53 -3.04 28.72
C ASP A 431 -18.93 -1.84 29.60
N TYR A 432 -19.01 -0.66 29.00
CA TYR A 432 -19.43 0.59 29.63
C TYR A 432 -20.78 1.08 29.10
N ASP A 433 -21.60 0.26 28.44
CA ASP A 433 -22.90 0.66 27.87
C ASP A 433 -22.81 1.86 26.91
N ILE A 434 -21.79 1.89 26.04
CA ILE A 434 -21.65 2.90 24.98
C ILE A 434 -21.82 2.25 23.62
N GLU A 435 -22.77 2.76 22.83
CA GLU A 435 -22.94 2.36 21.44
C GLU A 435 -21.88 3.04 20.55
N LEU A 436 -20.95 2.26 19.99
CA LEU A 436 -20.00 2.78 18.99
C LEU A 436 -20.48 2.48 17.56
N SER A 437 -20.75 3.54 16.80
CA SER A 437 -20.99 3.48 15.36
C SER A 437 -19.65 3.54 14.61
N ILE A 438 -19.40 2.58 13.72
CA ILE A 438 -18.20 2.54 12.88
C ILE A 438 -18.56 3.06 11.51
N GLN A 439 -18.00 4.21 11.13
CA GLN A 439 -18.17 4.83 9.82
C GLN A 439 -16.95 4.52 8.94
N VAL A 440 -17.19 3.90 7.80
CA VAL A 440 -16.14 3.55 6.82
C VAL A 440 -16.26 4.45 5.60
N LEU A 441 -15.19 5.19 5.29
CA LEU A 441 -15.13 6.14 4.17
C LEU A 441 -14.14 5.72 3.09
N ASP A 442 -14.23 6.39 1.95
CA ASP A 442 -13.15 6.38 0.96
C ASP A 442 -11.94 7.17 1.47
N TYR A 443 -10.74 6.85 0.98
CA TYR A 443 -9.50 7.45 1.48
C TYR A 443 -9.48 8.98 1.34
N GLU A 444 -9.98 9.50 0.22
CA GLU A 444 -10.04 10.94 -0.04
C GLU A 444 -10.94 11.67 0.97
N GLN A 445 -12.15 11.14 1.23
CA GLN A 445 -13.07 11.72 2.22
C GLN A 445 -12.47 11.70 3.62
N TRP A 446 -11.77 10.62 3.98
CA TRP A 446 -11.05 10.54 5.25
C TRP A 446 -9.88 11.54 5.32
N TYR A 447 -9.11 11.67 4.25
CA TYR A 447 -7.95 12.58 4.17
C TYR A 447 -8.34 14.04 4.40
N TYR A 448 -9.50 14.45 3.87
CA TYR A 448 -10.03 15.80 4.06
C TYR A 448 -10.87 15.97 5.34
N GLY A 449 -11.23 14.88 6.03
CA GLY A 449 -12.11 14.95 7.21
C GLY A 449 -13.56 15.31 6.85
N ASP A 450 -14.01 14.91 5.66
CA ASP A 450 -15.31 15.25 5.06
C ASP A 450 -16.45 14.35 5.58
N ALA A 451 -16.52 14.18 6.89
CA ALA A 451 -17.63 13.53 7.58
C ALA A 451 -17.79 14.07 9.00
N LYS A 452 -18.95 13.79 9.60
CA LYS A 452 -19.17 14.04 11.03
C LYS A 452 -18.71 12.82 11.82
N SER A 453 -17.71 13.00 12.67
CA SER A 453 -17.21 11.95 13.55
C SER A 453 -16.90 12.52 14.92
N ASP A 454 -16.86 11.66 15.93
CA ASP A 454 -16.30 12.01 17.24
C ASP A 454 -14.81 11.69 17.28
N ILE A 455 -14.45 10.53 16.73
CA ILE A 455 -13.09 10.00 16.72
C ILE A 455 -12.69 9.62 15.29
N TRP A 456 -11.47 9.91 14.90
CA TRP A 456 -10.87 9.46 13.65
C TRP A 456 -9.71 8.51 13.95
N LEU A 457 -9.74 7.32 13.37
CA LEU A 457 -8.61 6.40 13.43
C LEU A 457 -7.61 6.75 12.33
N ALA A 458 -6.36 6.96 12.72
CA ALA A 458 -5.28 7.39 11.84
C ALA A 458 -3.97 6.64 12.12
N THR A 459 -3.07 6.71 11.15
CA THR A 459 -1.68 6.27 11.27
C THR A 459 -0.77 7.26 10.55
N VAL A 460 0.45 7.41 11.03
CA VAL A 460 1.47 8.26 10.42
C VAL A 460 2.80 7.55 10.46
N ASN A 461 3.55 7.61 9.36
CA ASN A 461 4.92 7.10 9.26
C ASN A 461 5.85 8.27 8.89
N PHE A 462 6.87 8.48 9.70
CA PHE A 462 7.86 9.52 9.57
C PHE A 462 9.09 9.01 8.83
N TYR A 463 9.68 9.86 8.01
CA TYR A 463 10.93 9.60 7.29
C TYR A 463 12.05 10.50 7.80
N LYS A 464 13.30 10.12 7.60
CA LYS A 464 14.41 11.01 8.00
C LYS A 464 14.51 12.21 7.05
N PRO A 465 14.87 13.41 7.53
CA PRO A 465 15.14 13.74 8.93
C PRO A 465 13.85 13.83 9.75
N LEU A 466 13.86 13.29 10.97
CA LEU A 466 12.65 13.24 11.81
C LEU A 466 12.23 14.65 12.27
N GLU A 467 13.19 15.53 12.48
CA GLU A 467 12.97 16.95 12.80
C GLU A 467 12.20 17.70 11.70
N PHE A 468 12.27 17.20 10.47
CA PHE A 468 11.49 17.70 9.34
C PHE A 468 10.14 16.99 9.26
N SER A 469 10.15 15.66 9.14
CA SER A 469 8.97 14.89 8.71
C SER A 469 7.86 14.81 9.75
N ILE A 470 8.15 14.93 11.05
CA ILE A 470 7.12 14.82 12.09
C ILE A 470 6.12 15.96 11.99
N PHE A 471 6.62 17.20 11.93
CA PHE A 471 5.76 18.35 11.75
C PHE A 471 5.14 18.35 10.35
N ALA A 472 5.95 18.08 9.31
CA ALA A 472 5.45 18.09 7.93
C ALA A 472 4.30 17.10 7.73
N ALA A 473 4.43 15.85 8.15
CA ALA A 473 3.41 14.81 7.94
C ALA A 473 2.09 15.13 8.64
N LEU A 474 2.13 15.72 9.84
CA LEU A 474 0.92 16.15 10.55
C LEU A 474 0.32 17.41 9.93
N TYR A 475 1.17 18.39 9.57
CA TYR A 475 0.73 19.67 9.02
C TYR A 475 0.21 19.56 7.58
N GLU A 476 0.69 18.61 6.79
CA GLU A 476 0.19 18.36 5.44
C GLU A 476 -1.19 17.68 5.42
N LEU A 477 -1.56 16.99 6.50
CA LEU A 477 -2.81 16.23 6.60
C LEU A 477 -4.00 17.17 6.88
N PRO A 478 -4.94 17.38 5.94
CA PRO A 478 -6.07 18.28 6.17
C PRO A 478 -6.98 17.82 7.31
N LEU A 479 -7.14 16.50 7.48
CA LEU A 479 -7.85 15.90 8.62
C LEU A 479 -7.29 16.40 9.96
N PHE A 480 -5.98 16.58 10.09
CA PHE A 480 -5.37 17.10 11.31
C PHE A 480 -5.88 18.52 11.60
N HIS A 481 -5.86 19.42 10.61
CA HIS A 481 -6.37 20.79 10.77
C HIS A 481 -7.86 20.83 11.12
N GLN A 482 -8.68 19.97 10.50
CA GLN A 482 -10.11 19.87 10.79
C GLN A 482 -10.37 19.41 12.23
N CYS A 483 -9.65 18.39 12.69
CA CYS A 483 -9.81 17.87 14.05
C CYS A 483 -9.31 18.87 15.10
N MET A 484 -8.18 19.52 14.87
CA MET A 484 -7.58 20.42 15.87
C MET A 484 -8.28 21.78 15.96
N GLY A 485 -8.89 22.26 14.86
CA GLY A 485 -9.53 23.59 14.84
C GLY A 485 -8.54 24.78 14.89
N GLU A 486 -7.24 24.50 14.82
CA GLU A 486 -6.14 25.47 14.85
C GLU A 486 -5.27 25.35 13.59
N ARG A 487 -4.68 26.47 13.15
CA ARG A 487 -3.87 26.53 11.91
C ARG A 487 -2.36 26.36 12.12
N TYR A 488 -1.90 26.32 13.37
CA TYR A 488 -0.49 26.18 13.77
C TYR A 488 0.50 27.08 13.01
N GLU A 489 0.11 28.32 12.69
CA GLU A 489 0.90 29.25 11.88
C GLU A 489 2.23 29.63 12.57
N ASP A 490 2.21 29.83 13.89
CA ASP A 490 3.42 30.10 14.69
C ASP A 490 4.39 28.91 14.69
N ALA A 491 3.85 27.70 14.88
CA ALA A 491 4.65 26.48 14.85
C ALA A 491 5.25 26.24 13.46
N LEU A 492 4.49 26.53 12.39
CA LEU A 492 5.00 26.48 11.01
C LEU A 492 6.15 27.47 10.80
N ALA A 493 6.03 28.71 11.29
CA ALA A 493 7.10 29.71 11.18
C ALA A 493 8.38 29.26 11.91
N LEU A 494 8.26 28.73 13.13
CA LEU A 494 9.38 28.19 13.89
C LEU A 494 9.98 26.94 13.21
N TRP A 495 9.13 26.09 12.63
CA TRP A 495 9.55 24.91 11.89
C TRP A 495 10.36 25.29 10.66
N ARG A 496 9.88 26.23 9.82
CA ARG A 496 10.62 26.76 8.66
C ARG A 496 12.02 27.28 9.02
N GLN A 497 12.18 27.79 10.24
CA GLN A 497 13.43 28.32 10.76
C GLN A 497 14.33 27.28 11.46
N LYS A 498 13.91 26.01 11.54
CA LYS A 498 14.60 24.91 12.25
C LYS A 498 14.77 25.16 13.75
N VAL A 499 13.84 25.88 14.36
CA VAL A 499 13.89 26.23 15.80
C VAL A 499 12.64 25.80 16.57
N LEU A 500 11.69 25.11 15.93
CA LEU A 500 10.54 24.54 16.63
C LEU A 500 11.01 23.52 17.68
N PRO A 501 10.65 23.67 18.97
CA PRO A 501 10.86 22.62 19.97
C PRO A 501 9.89 21.46 19.70
N LEU A 502 10.25 20.62 18.73
CA LEU A 502 9.35 19.65 18.11
C LEU A 502 8.80 18.61 19.10
N GLU A 503 9.63 18.11 20.01
CA GLU A 503 9.19 17.15 21.04
C GLU A 503 8.12 17.78 21.94
N GLU A 504 8.35 19.00 22.42
CA GLU A 504 7.40 19.71 23.29
C GLU A 504 6.09 20.04 22.55
N TRP A 505 6.18 20.44 21.28
CA TRP A 505 5.00 20.64 20.43
C TRP A 505 4.18 19.35 20.30
N CYS A 506 4.82 18.22 19.99
CA CYS A 506 4.14 16.92 19.94
C CYS A 506 3.60 16.49 21.30
N ARG A 507 4.32 16.78 22.39
CA ARG A 507 3.89 16.49 23.76
C ARG A 507 2.60 17.23 24.09
N GLN A 508 2.48 18.50 23.74
CA GLN A 508 1.25 19.29 23.97
C GLN A 508 0.02 18.71 23.25
N LEU A 509 0.19 18.24 22.01
CA LEU A 509 -0.89 17.57 21.26
C LEU A 509 -1.43 16.33 21.99
N THR A 510 -0.52 15.55 22.58
CA THR A 510 -0.87 14.35 23.35
C THR A 510 -1.40 14.64 24.74
N GLN A 511 -0.91 15.68 25.41
CA GLN A 511 -1.32 16.03 26.78
C GLN A 511 -2.73 16.59 26.86
N ASN A 512 -3.21 17.25 25.81
CA ASN A 512 -4.58 17.77 25.74
C ASN A 512 -5.59 16.72 25.24
N ASN A 513 -5.12 15.48 25.04
CA ASN A 513 -5.88 14.34 24.51
C ASN A 513 -6.61 14.68 23.20
N TRP A 514 -6.02 15.46 22.31
CA TRP A 514 -6.56 15.65 20.95
C TRP A 514 -6.02 14.60 20.00
N LEU A 515 -4.74 14.23 20.19
CA LEU A 515 -4.08 13.11 19.55
C LEU A 515 -3.71 12.08 20.61
N PHE A 516 -4.24 10.87 20.49
CA PHE A 516 -3.98 9.78 21.43
C PHE A 516 -3.26 8.61 20.76
N PRO A 517 -1.94 8.42 21.00
CA PRO A 517 -1.19 7.30 20.45
C PRO A 517 -1.69 5.95 20.98
N LEU A 518 -1.78 4.96 20.08
CA LEU A 518 -2.21 3.60 20.37
C LEU A 518 -1.04 2.62 20.32
N PHE A 519 -0.52 2.33 19.11
CA PHE A 519 0.52 1.32 18.94
C PHE A 519 1.56 1.74 17.92
N HIS A 520 2.78 1.26 18.12
CA HIS A 520 3.79 1.18 17.08
C HIS A 520 3.70 -0.19 16.41
N HIS A 521 3.70 -0.22 15.09
CA HIS A 521 3.65 -1.46 14.32
C HIS A 521 5.03 -2.00 13.96
N LEU A 522 5.16 -3.33 13.96
CA LEU A 522 6.30 -4.04 13.40
C LEU A 522 6.04 -4.29 11.90
N LEU A 523 6.88 -3.71 11.06
CA LEU A 523 6.90 -3.96 9.62
C LEU A 523 7.87 -5.12 9.33
N GLU A 524 7.54 -5.94 8.33
CA GLU A 524 8.34 -7.09 7.94
C GLU A 524 8.40 -7.22 6.41
N LEU A 525 9.57 -7.56 5.88
CA LEU A 525 9.74 -7.98 4.50
C LEU A 525 10.01 -9.49 4.52
N GLN A 526 9.20 -10.26 3.80
CA GLN A 526 9.37 -11.70 3.66
C GLN A 526 9.76 -12.03 2.23
N GLY A 527 10.69 -12.96 2.05
CA GLY A 527 11.07 -13.40 0.71
C GLY A 527 12.41 -14.14 0.63
N GLN A 528 12.81 -14.40 -0.61
CA GLN A 528 13.89 -15.29 -1.00
C GLN A 528 15.24 -14.72 -0.63
N ARG A 529 16.12 -15.59 -0.15
CA ARG A 529 17.50 -15.18 0.16
C ARG A 529 18.36 -14.91 -1.06
N THR A 530 17.84 -15.03 -2.28
CA THR A 530 18.56 -14.71 -3.52
C THR A 530 18.53 -13.22 -3.84
N ILE A 531 17.51 -12.48 -3.35
CA ILE A 531 17.44 -11.03 -3.56
C ILE A 531 18.44 -10.30 -2.65
N ARG A 532 19.10 -9.29 -3.19
CA ARG A 532 20.05 -8.39 -2.52
C ARG A 532 19.65 -6.95 -2.77
N GLY A 533 20.21 -6.03 -1.97
CA GLY A 533 19.83 -4.62 -2.03
C GLY A 533 18.45 -4.31 -1.45
N VAL A 534 17.83 -5.28 -0.77
CA VAL A 534 16.58 -5.08 -0.05
C VAL A 534 16.91 -4.50 1.32
N LYS A 535 16.60 -3.22 1.51
CA LYS A 535 16.63 -2.53 2.79
C LYS A 535 15.31 -1.81 2.98
N MET A 536 14.64 -2.08 4.08
CA MET A 536 13.32 -1.54 4.35
C MET A 536 13.41 -0.04 4.64
N ASN A 537 12.69 0.73 3.82
CA ASN A 537 12.51 2.15 4.00
C ASN A 537 11.40 2.45 5.03
N THR A 538 11.25 3.73 5.34
CA THR A 538 10.29 4.23 6.34
C THR A 538 8.83 4.04 5.92
N PHE A 539 8.57 3.70 4.66
CA PHE A 539 7.21 3.42 4.16
C PHE A 539 6.83 1.93 4.26
N GLY A 540 7.73 1.06 4.74
CA GLY A 540 7.53 -0.39 4.78
C GLY A 540 7.75 -1.08 3.44
N TRP A 541 8.50 -0.45 2.53
CA TRP A 541 8.91 -0.96 1.23
C TRP A 541 10.45 -0.94 1.15
N PHE A 542 11.05 -1.15 -0.01
CA PHE A 542 12.50 -1.04 -0.22
C PHE A 542 12.78 -0.37 -1.56
N ASP A 543 13.96 0.20 -1.72
CA ASP A 543 14.33 0.86 -2.98
C ASP A 543 14.46 -0.14 -4.13
N PHE A 544 13.57 -0.03 -5.10
CA PHE A 544 13.56 -0.89 -6.28
C PHE A 544 14.75 -0.67 -7.21
N LYS A 545 15.42 0.49 -7.15
CA LYS A 545 16.56 0.78 -8.03
C LYS A 545 17.78 -0.07 -7.67
N SER A 546 17.98 -0.33 -6.38
CA SER A 546 19.15 -1.01 -5.83
C SER A 546 18.94 -2.50 -5.57
N ALA A 547 17.70 -2.99 -5.61
CA ALA A 547 17.40 -4.41 -5.50
C ALA A 547 17.88 -5.20 -6.73
N TRP A 548 18.39 -6.42 -6.53
CA TRP A 548 18.83 -7.31 -7.62
C TRP A 548 18.85 -8.77 -7.18
N PHE A 549 18.84 -9.71 -8.14
CA PHE A 549 18.90 -11.13 -7.85
C PHE A 549 20.31 -11.70 -8.03
N ILE A 550 20.79 -12.44 -7.02
CA ILE A 550 21.98 -13.29 -7.19
C ILE A 550 21.63 -14.41 -8.18
N PRO A 551 22.40 -14.57 -9.26
CA PRO A 551 22.25 -15.73 -10.14
C PRO A 551 22.59 -17.00 -9.37
N ASP A 552 21.75 -18.01 -9.51
CA ASP A 552 22.05 -19.32 -8.98
C ASP A 552 23.13 -19.97 -9.86
N LEU A 553 24.34 -20.11 -9.32
CA LEU A 553 25.52 -20.58 -10.06
C LEU A 553 25.48 -22.10 -10.35
N GLU A 554 24.53 -22.81 -9.73
CA GLU A 554 24.33 -24.26 -9.92
C GLU A 554 23.35 -24.58 -11.07
N THR A 555 22.59 -23.60 -11.56
CA THR A 555 21.69 -23.79 -12.71
C THR A 555 22.47 -23.57 -14.02
N PRO A 556 22.53 -24.56 -14.93
CA PRO A 556 23.27 -24.41 -16.18
C PRO A 556 22.67 -23.29 -17.05
N PRO A 557 23.50 -22.51 -17.77
CA PRO A 557 23.03 -21.45 -18.64
C PRO A 557 22.10 -22.03 -19.74
N LEU A 558 20.95 -21.39 -19.93
CA LEU A 558 20.03 -21.68 -21.03
C LEU A 558 20.77 -21.43 -22.36
N LYS A 559 20.74 -22.44 -23.24
CA LYS A 559 21.26 -22.36 -24.62
C LYS A 559 20.42 -21.46 -25.51
#